data_AF-A0AAF1KA17-F1
#
_entry.id   AF-A0AAF1KA17-F1
#
_cell.length_a   1.000
_cell.length_b   1.000
_cell.length_c   1.000
_cell.angle_alpha   90.00
_cell.angle_beta   90.00
_cell.angle_gamma   90.00
#
_symmetry.space_group_name_H-M   'P 1'
#
loop_
_entity.id
_entity.type
_entity.pdbx_description
1 polymer ?
#
loop_
_entity_poly.entity_id
_entity_poly.type
_entity_poly.pdbx_seq_one_letter_code
_entity_poly.pdbx_strand_id
1 'polypeptide(L)'
;MEIVYLGRQSKRNTPEPEREGDVLELLANNWDDYGNRTTFATTCRIGGERVDLGHLKLMIEGAPISEIHLDRLRNEGWDGVFPIPNSNYLSLPSEIAFYEQLRDRLNLDAARDAAIVLHDASYLVHVQQDPVANRLIDTQPFQGSLLRERSETKSYLDGWKLFSAEAMSVLDLGFQFDDVFGETSTLRMKFKQSSILPHNVNVLIGPNGVGKSQILHQIVREWLDATYEKRSRKIGFVEKPNLSQIVVVSYSPFERFPVDLEAHDLQDKDVYRYFGFRGRSASRTPGRLAGISLTHQAPKKNAAASLLDCLVDDIRYKGLRSWANKLATVERVLRTAFDFDYATINVGDASDSAKRFYSDSALIDDLSFDIEDSRYIPISSDRIDELDVGKIRGALNAADGVTFFNNGEIVQLSSGQKLFSFIVINILGAIRRDSLILIDEPELFLHPTLEIQFIDMLKTILDRFNSKALLATHSLVTVREVPTDCVHVLARTKDGLSIRTPPFQTFGGDMQRISSYVFGDSEASKPFERWIENKLQELGSAEALIAALGDDINEELAIQIQGMEREGW
;
A
#
# COMPACT_ATOMS: atom_id res chain seq x y z
N MET A 1 30.07 11.06 -9.76
CA MET A 1 29.00 12.07 -9.82
C MET A 1 29.39 13.22 -8.92
N GLU A 2 29.26 14.46 -9.38
CA GLU A 2 29.52 15.65 -8.57
C GLU A 2 28.29 16.00 -7.73
N ILE A 3 28.47 16.42 -6.48
CA ILE A 3 27.38 16.83 -5.58
C ILE A 3 27.58 18.27 -5.17
N VAL A 4 26.59 19.14 -5.43
CA VAL A 4 26.76 20.59 -5.32
C VAL A 4 25.58 21.29 -4.66
N TYR A 5 25.87 22.43 -4.03
CA TYR A 5 24.90 23.45 -3.62
C TYR A 5 25.29 24.80 -4.22
N LEU A 6 24.43 25.37 -5.07
CA LEU A 6 24.71 26.60 -5.82
C LEU A 6 23.87 27.80 -5.36
N GLY A 7 23.17 27.68 -4.22
CA GLY A 7 22.27 28.74 -3.72
C GLY A 7 21.04 28.96 -4.60
N ARG A 8 20.73 28.02 -5.50
CA ARG A 8 19.56 28.06 -6.36
C ARG A 8 18.33 27.60 -5.58
N GLN A 9 17.23 28.31 -5.77
CA GLN A 9 15.95 28.03 -5.14
C GLN A 9 15.12 27.08 -6.00
N SER A 10 14.43 26.14 -5.36
CA SER A 10 13.39 25.35 -6.00
C SER A 10 12.20 26.25 -6.34
N LYS A 11 11.74 26.22 -7.59
CA LYS A 11 10.54 26.91 -8.08
C LYS A 11 9.41 25.90 -8.29
N ARG A 12 8.28 26.34 -8.85
CA ARG A 12 7.12 25.47 -9.16
C ARG A 12 7.50 24.21 -9.97
N ASN A 13 8.54 24.32 -10.80
CA ASN A 13 9.24 23.19 -11.41
C ASN A 13 10.71 23.23 -10.97
N THR A 14 11.25 22.07 -10.62
CA THR A 14 12.67 21.89 -10.33
C THR A 14 13.47 22.14 -11.62
N PRO A 15 14.44 23.05 -11.65
CA PRO A 15 15.23 23.33 -12.86
C PRO A 15 16.23 22.21 -13.16
N GLU A 16 16.77 22.20 -14.38
CA GLU A 16 17.92 21.34 -14.71
C GLU A 16 19.15 21.69 -13.84
N PRO A 17 20.01 20.71 -13.54
CA PRO A 17 21.27 20.95 -12.87
C PRO A 17 22.14 21.93 -13.66
N GLU A 18 22.79 22.87 -12.97
CA GLU A 18 23.57 23.93 -13.63
C GLU A 18 24.91 23.42 -14.19
N ARG A 19 25.53 22.43 -13.54
CA ARG A 19 26.83 21.90 -13.96
C ARG A 19 26.69 20.81 -15.03
N GLU A 20 27.74 20.68 -15.85
CA GLU A 20 27.90 19.62 -16.86
C GLU A 20 28.25 18.26 -16.23
N GLY A 21 28.13 17.17 -17.00
CA GLY A 21 28.41 15.81 -16.53
C GLY A 21 27.35 15.22 -15.58
N ASP A 22 27.70 14.15 -14.87
CA ASP A 22 26.82 13.54 -13.87
C ASP A 22 26.83 14.35 -12.58
N VAL A 23 25.70 14.96 -12.24
CA VAL A 23 25.61 15.91 -11.13
C VAL A 23 24.32 15.72 -10.32
N LEU A 24 24.44 15.87 -9.01
CA LEU A 24 23.36 16.04 -8.06
C LEU A 24 23.46 17.45 -7.46
N GLU A 25 22.45 18.28 -7.69
CA GLU A 25 22.38 19.63 -7.14
C GLU A 25 21.27 19.73 -6.08
N LEU A 26 21.64 20.23 -4.91
CA LEU A 26 20.72 20.55 -3.82
C LEU A 26 20.19 21.98 -4.01
N LEU A 27 18.87 22.11 -4.00
CA LEU A 27 18.17 23.37 -4.16
C LEU A 27 17.52 23.78 -2.84
N ALA A 28 17.76 25.02 -2.44
CA ALA A 28 17.11 25.61 -1.29
C ALA A 28 15.60 25.70 -1.53
N ASN A 29 14.82 25.60 -0.45
CA ASN A 29 13.36 25.79 -0.50
C ASN A 29 12.89 26.57 0.73
N ASN A 30 11.67 27.10 0.69
CA ASN A 30 11.07 27.83 1.81
C ASN A 30 10.36 26.92 2.83
N TRP A 31 10.67 25.62 2.87
CA TRP A 31 10.01 24.69 3.78
C TRP A 31 10.58 24.82 5.20
N ASP A 32 9.71 25.06 6.18
CA ASP A 32 10.05 25.23 7.60
C ASP A 32 9.75 23.96 8.41
N ASP A 33 10.79 23.40 9.00
CA ASP A 33 10.81 22.23 9.87
C ASP A 33 10.95 22.62 11.35
N TYR A 34 9.92 23.27 11.89
CA TYR A 34 9.79 23.65 13.31
C TYR A 34 10.91 24.62 13.78
N GLY A 35 11.19 25.63 12.96
CA GLY A 35 12.25 26.61 13.20
C GLY A 35 13.62 26.20 12.63
N ASN A 36 13.72 24.99 12.07
CA ASN A 36 14.87 24.57 11.26
C ASN A 36 14.47 24.51 9.78
N ARG A 37 15.33 24.93 8.85
CA ARG A 37 15.10 24.75 7.40
C ARG A 37 16.16 23.82 6.86
N THR A 38 15.87 22.52 6.90
CA THR A 38 16.84 21.44 6.57
C THR A 38 16.47 20.70 5.30
N THR A 39 15.28 20.90 4.74
CA THR A 39 14.81 20.20 3.54
C THR A 39 15.35 20.87 2.27
N PHE A 40 16.01 20.10 1.41
CA PHE A 40 16.48 20.51 0.09
C PHE A 40 15.79 19.69 -0.99
N ALA A 41 15.21 20.36 -1.98
CA ALA A 41 14.80 19.68 -3.21
C ALA A 41 16.07 19.27 -3.97
N THR A 42 16.03 18.17 -4.71
CA THR A 42 17.16 17.75 -5.53
C THR A 42 16.86 17.86 -7.02
N THR A 43 17.88 18.18 -7.80
CA THR A 43 17.87 17.99 -9.25
C THR A 43 19.10 17.21 -9.65
N CYS A 44 18.92 16.16 -10.45
CA CYS A 44 20.00 15.25 -10.79
C CYS A 44 19.98 14.92 -12.27
N ARG A 45 21.19 14.84 -12.86
CA ARG A 45 21.41 14.40 -14.23
C ARG A 45 22.48 13.32 -14.23
N ILE A 46 22.18 12.16 -14.82
CA ILE A 46 23.08 11.01 -14.94
C ILE A 46 23.02 10.51 -16.38
N GLY A 47 24.17 10.38 -17.04
CA GLY A 47 24.23 9.91 -18.43
C GLY A 47 23.52 10.83 -19.42
N GLY A 48 23.37 12.12 -19.07
CA GLY A 48 22.61 13.10 -19.87
C GLY A 48 21.10 13.09 -19.63
N GLU A 49 20.57 12.15 -18.84
CA GLU A 49 19.15 12.07 -18.51
C GLU A 49 18.87 12.65 -17.12
N ARG A 50 17.72 13.27 -16.97
CA ARG A 50 17.24 13.76 -15.69
C ARG A 50 16.76 12.60 -14.81
N VAL A 51 17.14 12.64 -13.53
CA VAL A 51 16.76 11.65 -12.52
C VAL A 51 16.09 12.34 -11.35
N ASP A 52 14.88 11.88 -10.98
CA ASP A 52 14.19 12.35 -9.79
C ASP A 52 14.61 11.49 -8.59
N LEU A 53 15.40 12.08 -7.69
CA LEU A 53 15.85 11.43 -6.46
C LEU A 53 14.99 11.78 -5.23
N GLY A 54 13.97 12.63 -5.36
CA GLY A 54 13.21 13.16 -4.23
C GLY A 54 13.92 14.30 -3.49
N HIS A 55 13.59 14.52 -2.22
CA HIS A 55 14.23 15.53 -1.39
C HIS A 55 15.28 14.91 -0.46
N LEU A 56 16.17 15.76 0.04
CA LEU A 56 17.19 15.42 1.00
C LEU A 56 17.07 16.36 2.19
N LYS A 57 17.01 15.83 3.41
CA LYS A 57 17.16 16.63 4.61
C LYS A 57 18.63 16.70 4.97
N LEU A 58 19.10 17.90 5.32
CA LEU A 58 20.48 18.19 5.66
C LEU A 58 20.49 19.08 6.90
N MET A 59 21.04 18.56 8.00
CA MET A 59 21.28 19.35 9.22
C MET A 59 22.76 19.62 9.41
N ILE A 60 23.09 20.82 9.88
CA ILE A 60 24.46 21.24 10.16
C ILE A 60 24.56 21.60 11.65
N GLU A 61 25.54 21.05 12.35
CA GLU A 61 25.76 21.30 13.78
C GLU A 61 25.95 22.80 14.04
N GLY A 62 25.14 23.35 14.95
CA GLY A 62 25.19 24.78 15.30
C GLY A 62 24.50 25.72 14.31
N ALA A 63 23.88 25.20 13.24
CA ALA A 63 23.15 25.99 12.24
C ALA A 63 21.70 25.49 12.08
N PRO A 64 20.71 26.17 12.71
CA PRO A 64 19.29 25.79 12.61
C PRO A 64 18.75 25.85 11.17
N ILE A 65 19.27 26.78 10.37
CA ILE A 65 18.88 26.98 8.97
C ILE A 65 20.08 26.63 8.10
N SER A 66 20.08 25.43 7.54
CA SER A 66 21.19 24.89 6.75
C SER A 66 21.48 25.75 5.52
N GLU A 67 20.45 26.23 4.82
CA GLU A 67 20.58 27.13 3.66
C GLU A 67 21.43 28.37 3.97
N ILE A 68 21.13 29.07 5.07
CA ILE A 68 21.84 30.30 5.46
C ILE A 68 23.33 30.02 5.73
N HIS A 69 23.63 28.88 6.36
CA HIS A 69 25.02 28.50 6.61
C HIS A 69 25.75 28.16 5.31
N LEU A 70 25.11 27.43 4.39
CA LEU A 70 25.70 27.11 3.09
C LEU A 70 25.93 28.36 2.23
N ASP A 71 24.97 29.29 2.20
CA ASP A 71 25.11 30.56 1.49
C ASP A 71 26.26 31.41 2.07
N ARG A 72 26.40 31.43 3.40
CA ARG A 72 27.54 32.08 4.06
C ARG A 72 28.87 31.46 3.62
N LEU A 73 29.00 30.15 3.62
CA LEU A 73 30.23 29.47 3.17
C LEU A 73 30.57 29.78 1.71
N ARG A 74 29.57 29.86 0.84
CA ARG A 74 29.78 30.27 -0.56
C ARG A 74 30.29 31.70 -0.69
N ASN A 75 29.72 32.62 0.09
CA ASN A 75 30.19 34.00 0.15
C ASN A 75 31.62 34.12 0.73
N GLU A 76 32.03 33.15 1.55
CA GLU A 76 33.39 33.02 2.10
C GLU A 76 34.38 32.28 1.16
N GLY A 77 33.92 31.85 -0.03
CA GLY A 77 34.77 31.28 -1.07
C GLY A 77 34.65 29.77 -1.28
N TRP A 78 33.71 29.08 -0.62
CA TRP A 78 33.38 27.69 -0.95
C TRP A 78 32.68 27.62 -2.33
N ASP A 79 33.14 26.75 -3.21
CA ASP A 79 32.62 26.58 -4.57
C ASP A 79 31.27 25.83 -4.64
N GLY A 80 30.77 25.40 -3.48
CA GLY A 80 29.52 24.66 -3.34
C GLY A 80 29.65 23.16 -3.54
N VAL A 81 30.85 22.64 -3.80
CA VAL A 81 31.08 21.21 -4.01
C VAL A 81 31.21 20.51 -2.67
N PHE A 82 30.44 19.45 -2.46
CA PHE A 82 30.51 18.64 -1.25
C PHE A 82 31.83 17.83 -1.20
N PRO A 83 32.37 17.53 0.00
CA PRO A 83 31.78 17.71 1.33
C PRO A 83 31.81 19.16 1.83
N ILE A 84 30.89 19.50 2.75
CA ILE A 84 30.82 20.86 3.33
C ILE A 84 32.05 21.12 4.20
N PRO A 85 32.85 22.16 3.92
CA PRO A 85 34.10 22.39 4.66
C PRO A 85 33.83 22.84 6.10
N ASN A 86 34.72 22.42 7.01
CA ASN A 86 34.76 22.86 8.42
C ASN A 86 33.40 22.75 9.14
N SER A 87 32.57 21.78 8.77
CA SER A 87 31.21 21.61 9.30
C SER A 87 30.98 20.15 9.65
N ASN A 88 30.37 19.90 10.81
CA ASN A 88 29.78 18.60 11.12
C ASN A 88 28.32 18.63 10.68
N TYR A 89 27.90 17.68 9.85
CA TYR A 89 26.55 17.64 9.31
C TYR A 89 26.13 16.20 9.06
N LEU A 90 24.82 16.01 8.97
CA LEU A 90 24.19 14.76 8.57
C LEU A 90 23.15 15.05 7.49
N SER A 91 23.09 14.18 6.49
CA SER A 91 22.01 14.17 5.51
C SER A 91 21.14 12.93 5.68
N LEU A 92 19.88 13.02 5.23
CA LEU A 92 18.97 11.90 5.18
C LEU A 92 18.03 12.04 3.96
N PRO A 93 18.11 11.13 2.97
CA PRO A 93 17.18 11.11 1.85
C PRO A 93 15.76 10.80 2.28
N SER A 94 14.79 11.34 1.54
CA SER A 94 13.36 11.11 1.78
C SER A 94 12.95 9.64 1.62
N GLU A 95 13.64 8.90 0.75
CA GLU A 95 13.32 7.53 0.40
C GLU A 95 14.60 6.71 0.14
N ILE A 96 14.57 5.41 0.42
CA ILE A 96 15.64 4.46 0.09
C ILE A 96 15.92 4.44 -1.43
N ALA A 97 14.89 4.71 -2.24
CA ALA A 97 14.97 4.78 -3.70
C ALA A 97 16.02 5.79 -4.20
N PHE A 98 16.40 6.78 -3.38
CA PHE A 98 17.46 7.73 -3.68
C PHE A 98 18.76 7.02 -4.09
N TYR A 99 19.30 6.15 -3.24
CA TYR A 99 20.57 5.47 -3.51
C TYR A 99 20.41 4.27 -4.46
N GLU A 100 19.23 3.65 -4.53
CA GLU A 100 18.97 2.61 -5.52
C GLU A 100 19.05 3.15 -6.95
N GLN A 101 18.52 4.36 -7.16
CA GLN A 101 18.59 5.02 -8.47
C GLN A 101 20.03 5.38 -8.84
N LEU A 102 20.85 5.77 -7.87
CA LEU A 102 22.29 5.98 -8.08
C LEU A 102 23.01 4.66 -8.40
N ARG A 103 22.72 3.59 -7.64
CA ARG A 103 23.31 2.27 -7.85
C ARG A 103 23.00 1.71 -9.23
N ASP A 104 21.74 1.76 -9.66
CA ASP A 104 21.28 1.13 -10.89
C ASP A 104 21.72 1.89 -12.14
N ARG A 105 21.85 3.22 -12.07
CA ARG A 105 22.28 4.06 -13.19
C ARG A 105 23.80 4.25 -13.28
N LEU A 106 24.50 4.24 -12.15
CA LEU A 106 25.96 4.33 -12.09
C LEU A 106 26.57 2.97 -11.69
N ASN A 107 26.68 2.73 -10.39
CA ASN A 107 27.08 1.47 -9.75
C ASN A 107 27.01 1.63 -8.22
N LEU A 108 27.19 0.52 -7.49
CA LEU A 108 27.15 0.52 -6.03
C LEU A 108 28.23 1.41 -5.38
N ASP A 109 29.42 1.48 -5.97
CA ASP A 109 30.50 2.29 -5.42
C ASP A 109 30.20 3.78 -5.56
N ALA A 110 29.65 4.23 -6.69
CA ALA A 110 29.21 5.61 -6.87
C ALA A 110 28.07 6.00 -5.91
N ALA A 111 27.13 5.09 -5.63
CA ALA A 111 26.08 5.30 -4.63
C ALA A 111 26.67 5.40 -3.21
N ARG A 112 27.66 4.56 -2.90
CA ARG A 112 28.39 4.58 -1.62
C ARG A 112 29.18 5.88 -1.46
N ASP A 113 29.89 6.31 -2.50
CA ASP A 113 30.64 7.56 -2.51
C ASP A 113 29.72 8.76 -2.29
N ALA A 114 28.53 8.76 -2.92
CA ALA A 114 27.53 9.78 -2.69
C ALA A 114 27.06 9.80 -1.22
N ALA A 115 26.77 8.64 -0.62
CA ALA A 115 26.38 8.55 0.79
C ALA A 115 27.49 9.05 1.74
N ILE A 116 28.75 8.77 1.43
CA ILE A 116 29.91 9.28 2.18
C ILE A 116 30.02 10.80 2.05
N VAL A 117 29.98 11.33 0.82
CA VAL A 117 30.15 12.76 0.53
C VAL A 117 29.01 13.60 1.09
N LEU A 118 27.78 13.06 1.11
CA LEU A 118 26.61 13.69 1.71
C LEU A 118 26.56 13.58 3.24
N HIS A 119 27.43 12.76 3.84
CA HIS A 119 27.36 12.39 5.26
C HIS A 119 26.00 11.79 5.63
N ASP A 120 25.59 10.76 4.90
CA ASP A 120 24.32 10.07 5.12
C ASP A 120 24.22 9.46 6.52
N ALA A 121 23.19 9.85 7.27
CA ALA A 121 23.01 9.42 8.65
C ALA A 121 22.85 7.90 8.78
N SER A 122 22.10 7.26 7.87
CA SER A 122 21.89 5.82 7.90
C SER A 122 23.21 5.07 7.70
N TYR A 123 23.96 5.46 6.66
CA TYR A 123 25.22 4.85 6.31
C TYR A 123 26.31 5.09 7.38
N LEU A 124 26.48 6.34 7.82
CA LEU A 124 27.52 6.69 8.79
C LEU A 124 27.31 6.01 10.15
N VAL A 125 26.07 5.91 10.62
CA VAL A 125 25.75 5.27 11.91
C VAL A 125 25.85 3.75 11.82
N HIS A 126 25.20 3.13 10.82
CA HIS A 126 25.04 1.68 10.79
C HIS A 126 26.17 0.94 10.08
N VAL A 127 26.86 1.57 9.11
CA VAL A 127 27.96 0.95 8.36
C VAL A 127 29.32 1.41 8.88
N GLN A 128 29.55 2.73 8.98
CA GLN A 128 30.86 3.26 9.40
C GLN A 128 31.03 3.38 10.92
N GLN A 129 29.93 3.40 11.68
CA GLN A 129 29.91 3.64 13.13
C GLN A 129 30.64 4.94 13.51
N ASP A 130 30.44 5.99 12.71
CA ASP A 130 31.13 7.27 12.87
C ASP A 130 30.81 7.94 14.24
N PRO A 131 31.83 8.35 15.03
CA PRO A 131 31.61 8.93 16.35
C PRO A 131 30.85 10.26 16.34
N VAL A 132 31.04 11.09 15.29
CA VAL A 132 30.38 12.38 15.16
C VAL A 132 28.91 12.17 14.81
N ALA A 133 28.62 11.26 13.86
CA ALA A 133 27.26 10.87 13.50
C ALA A 133 26.50 10.34 14.71
N ASN A 134 27.09 9.41 15.47
CA ASN A 134 26.48 8.83 16.69
C ASN A 134 26.14 9.88 17.75
N ARG A 135 26.92 10.96 17.85
CA ARG A 135 26.59 12.09 18.73
C ARG A 135 25.47 12.96 18.17
N LEU A 136 25.45 13.18 16.85
CA LEU A 136 24.48 14.07 16.20
C LEU A 136 23.06 13.48 16.16
N ILE A 137 22.90 12.15 16.13
CA ILE A 137 21.58 11.51 16.12
C ILE A 137 20.78 11.71 17.42
N ASP A 138 21.45 11.99 18.54
CA ASP A 138 20.79 12.28 19.82
C ASP A 138 20.32 13.74 19.94
N THR A 139 20.60 14.58 18.94
CA THR A 139 20.26 16.00 18.99
C THR A 139 18.80 16.28 18.59
N GLN A 140 18.24 17.36 19.13
CA GLN A 140 16.87 17.78 18.81
C GLN A 140 16.65 18.10 17.32
N PRO A 141 17.58 18.71 16.58
CA PRO A 141 17.44 18.88 15.13
C PRO A 141 17.34 17.55 14.38
N PHE A 142 18.08 16.51 14.79
CA PHE A 142 17.99 15.20 14.15
C PHE A 142 16.61 14.55 14.38
N GLN A 143 16.20 14.46 15.64
CA GLN A 143 14.93 13.81 16.02
C GLN A 143 13.70 14.61 15.56
N GLY A 144 13.76 15.94 15.62
CA GLY A 144 12.63 16.82 15.32
C GLY A 144 12.52 17.29 13.87
N SER A 145 13.61 17.23 13.08
CA SER A 145 13.64 17.69 11.69
C SER A 145 13.94 16.56 10.70
N LEU A 146 15.07 15.84 10.87
CA LEU A 146 15.47 14.77 9.95
C LEU A 146 14.54 13.55 10.05
N LEU A 147 14.21 13.09 11.26
CA LEU A 147 13.29 11.95 11.47
C LEU A 147 11.82 12.38 11.62
N ARG A 148 11.47 13.59 11.15
CA ARG A 148 10.13 14.17 11.32
C ARG A 148 9.05 13.33 10.64
N GLU A 149 9.30 12.84 9.42
CA GLU A 149 8.33 12.03 8.68
C GLU A 149 8.68 10.54 8.75
N ARG A 150 7.68 9.69 8.49
CA ARG A 150 7.85 8.24 8.58
C ARG A 150 8.73 7.71 7.45
N SER A 151 8.61 8.31 6.27
CA SER A 151 9.47 8.06 5.10
C SER A 151 10.95 8.23 5.44
N GLU A 152 11.34 9.33 6.09
CA GLU A 152 12.72 9.57 6.52
C GLU A 152 13.14 8.67 7.68
N THR A 153 12.27 8.46 8.67
CA THR A 153 12.53 7.51 9.76
C THR A 153 12.92 6.15 9.20
N LYS A 154 12.20 5.70 8.17
CA LYS A 154 12.47 4.45 7.50
C LYS A 154 13.74 4.48 6.65
N SER A 155 13.94 5.55 5.88
CA SER A 155 15.18 5.79 5.14
C SER A 155 16.42 5.69 6.06
N TYR A 156 16.30 6.18 7.30
CA TYR A 156 17.34 6.06 8.31
C TYR A 156 17.52 4.61 8.82
N LEU A 157 16.43 3.92 9.17
CA LEU A 157 16.48 2.55 9.72
C LEU A 157 16.96 1.50 8.73
N ASP A 158 16.68 1.69 7.43
CA ASP A 158 16.87 0.67 6.39
C ASP A 158 17.77 1.09 5.24
N GLY A 159 18.01 2.39 5.01
CA GLY A 159 18.78 2.87 3.86
C GLY A 159 20.17 2.26 3.76
N TRP A 160 20.83 2.05 4.91
CA TRP A 160 22.13 1.40 5.02
C TRP A 160 22.16 -0.04 4.48
N LYS A 161 21.02 -0.75 4.50
CA LYS A 161 20.92 -2.14 4.02
C LYS A 161 21.18 -2.27 2.53
N LEU A 162 21.05 -1.18 1.76
CA LEU A 162 21.47 -1.17 0.36
C LEU A 162 22.98 -1.42 0.20
N PHE A 163 23.76 -0.99 1.19
CA PHE A 163 25.22 -1.03 1.17
C PHE A 163 25.80 -2.26 1.89
N SER A 164 24.97 -2.97 2.67
CA SER A 164 25.33 -4.26 3.27
C SER A 164 24.75 -5.40 2.43
N ALA A 165 25.45 -6.53 2.35
CA ALA A 165 24.92 -7.73 1.69
C ALA A 165 23.85 -8.46 2.54
N GLU A 166 23.36 -7.82 3.61
CA GLU A 166 22.33 -8.39 4.47
C GLU A 166 20.97 -8.23 3.77
N ALA A 167 20.39 -9.37 3.38
CA ALA A 167 19.03 -9.40 2.86
C ALA A 167 18.10 -8.73 3.88
N MET A 168 17.24 -7.82 3.40
CA MET A 168 16.21 -7.17 4.22
C MET A 168 15.35 -8.25 4.88
N SER A 169 15.67 -8.64 6.12
CA SER A 169 14.90 -9.66 6.79
C SER A 169 13.57 -9.06 7.22
N VAL A 170 12.49 -9.54 6.62
CA VAL A 170 11.13 -9.20 7.02
C VAL A 170 10.90 -9.68 8.45
N LEU A 171 10.43 -8.78 9.31
CA LEU A 171 10.09 -9.10 10.69
C LEU A 171 8.62 -9.50 10.82
N ASP A 172 8.34 -10.42 11.74
CA ASP A 172 6.98 -10.71 12.18
C ASP A 172 6.38 -9.48 12.86
N LEU A 173 5.06 -9.30 12.79
CA LEU A 173 4.38 -8.17 13.42
C LEU A 173 3.43 -8.66 14.52
N GLY A 174 3.64 -8.19 15.75
CA GLY A 174 2.69 -8.37 16.85
C GLY A 174 1.78 -7.16 17.00
N PHE A 175 0.48 -7.37 17.23
CA PHE A 175 -0.49 -6.31 17.51
C PHE A 175 -1.38 -6.68 18.70
N GLN A 176 -1.36 -5.85 19.74
CA GLN A 176 -2.23 -5.93 20.90
C GLN A 176 -3.52 -5.13 20.65
N PHE A 177 -4.68 -5.72 20.92
CA PHE A 177 -5.98 -5.13 20.62
C PHE A 177 -7.02 -5.46 21.70
N ASP A 178 -8.05 -4.62 21.81
CA ASP A 178 -9.23 -4.92 22.62
C ASP A 178 -10.16 -5.83 21.81
N ASP A 179 -10.44 -7.03 22.33
CA ASP A 179 -11.33 -7.98 21.69
C ASP A 179 -12.82 -7.65 21.91
N VAL A 180 -13.69 -8.50 21.37
CA VAL A 180 -15.15 -8.34 21.45
C VAL A 180 -15.72 -8.49 22.87
N PHE A 181 -14.92 -8.99 23.82
CA PHE A 181 -15.27 -9.12 25.23
C PHE A 181 -14.66 -7.98 26.09
N GLY A 182 -13.87 -7.08 25.48
CA GLY A 182 -13.20 -5.98 26.17
C GLY A 182 -11.89 -6.39 26.85
N GLU A 183 -11.38 -7.58 26.56
CA GLU A 183 -10.10 -8.10 27.05
C GLU A 183 -8.98 -7.80 26.04
N THR A 184 -7.74 -7.71 26.53
CA THR A 184 -6.59 -7.49 25.67
C THR A 184 -6.10 -8.80 25.05
N SER A 185 -6.20 -8.90 23.73
CA SER A 185 -5.74 -10.02 22.92
C SER A 185 -4.52 -9.62 22.08
N THR A 186 -3.74 -10.59 21.60
CA THR A 186 -2.57 -10.34 20.74
C THR A 186 -2.67 -11.13 19.43
N LEU A 187 -2.66 -10.43 18.31
CA LEU A 187 -2.48 -11.00 16.98
C LEU A 187 -0.99 -11.06 16.65
N ARG A 188 -0.49 -12.22 16.22
CA ARG A 188 0.91 -12.41 15.82
C ARG A 188 0.99 -12.76 14.34
N MET A 189 1.22 -11.77 13.50
CA MET A 189 1.33 -11.95 12.05
C MET A 189 2.70 -12.51 11.69
N LYS A 190 2.71 -13.61 10.94
CA LYS A 190 3.91 -14.31 10.49
C LYS A 190 4.27 -13.86 9.08
N PHE A 191 5.38 -13.13 8.96
CA PHE A 191 5.88 -12.60 7.69
C PHE A 191 7.30 -13.04 7.38
N LYS A 192 8.06 -13.46 8.40
CA LYS A 192 9.39 -14.01 8.20
C LYS A 192 9.29 -15.30 7.38
N GLN A 193 9.96 -15.34 6.24
CA GLN A 193 10.03 -16.54 5.40
C GLN A 193 10.79 -17.64 6.15
N SER A 194 10.06 -18.62 6.66
CA SER A 194 10.61 -19.82 7.29
C SER A 194 10.78 -20.98 6.31
N SER A 195 10.18 -20.86 5.12
CA SER A 195 10.20 -21.85 4.04
C SER A 195 10.03 -21.18 2.68
N ILE A 196 10.05 -21.97 1.59
CA ILE A 196 9.79 -21.50 0.21
C ILE A 196 8.35 -21.03 -0.03
N LEU A 197 7.44 -21.24 0.93
CA LEU A 197 6.06 -20.81 0.81
C LEU A 197 5.93 -19.28 0.97
N PRO A 198 4.93 -18.64 0.35
CA PRO A 198 4.76 -17.20 0.42
C PRO A 198 4.12 -16.76 1.75
N HIS A 199 4.87 -16.04 2.60
CA HIS A 199 4.38 -15.56 3.91
C HIS A 199 3.93 -14.09 3.89
N ASN A 200 3.79 -13.46 2.72
CA ASN A 200 3.52 -12.02 2.61
C ASN A 200 2.06 -11.64 2.95
N VAL A 201 1.15 -12.61 3.07
CA VAL A 201 -0.29 -12.41 3.29
C VAL A 201 -0.73 -13.18 4.54
N ASN A 202 -1.20 -12.48 5.56
CA ASN A 202 -1.88 -13.06 6.72
C ASN A 202 -3.40 -12.91 6.59
N VAL A 203 -4.15 -13.89 7.11
CA VAL A 203 -5.61 -13.94 6.97
C VAL A 203 -6.26 -14.10 8.34
N LEU A 204 -7.22 -13.23 8.64
CA LEU A 204 -8.19 -13.36 9.72
C LEU A 204 -9.45 -14.01 9.16
N ILE A 205 -9.82 -15.19 9.65
CA ILE A 205 -11.06 -15.87 9.27
C ILE A 205 -11.83 -16.32 10.51
N GLY A 206 -13.16 -16.36 10.41
CA GLY A 206 -14.02 -16.87 11.47
C GLY A 206 -15.45 -16.40 11.31
N PRO A 207 -16.39 -16.86 12.16
CA PRO A 207 -17.80 -16.49 12.10
C PRO A 207 -18.07 -14.98 12.13
N ASN A 208 -19.29 -14.57 11.77
CA ASN A 208 -19.71 -13.17 11.86
C ASN A 208 -19.64 -12.69 13.32
N GLY A 209 -19.24 -11.43 13.51
CA GLY A 209 -19.20 -10.80 14.84
C GLY A 209 -18.00 -11.17 15.72
N VAL A 210 -17.05 -11.99 15.28
CA VAL A 210 -15.82 -12.30 16.07
C VAL A 210 -14.80 -11.16 16.14
N GLY A 211 -15.05 -10.04 15.45
CA GLY A 211 -14.23 -8.82 15.55
C GLY A 211 -13.16 -8.63 14.48
N LYS A 212 -13.21 -9.37 13.35
CA LYS A 212 -12.20 -9.25 12.26
C LYS A 212 -11.99 -7.81 11.78
N SER A 213 -13.04 -7.13 11.32
CA SER A 213 -12.96 -5.74 10.87
C SER A 213 -12.67 -4.77 12.04
N GLN A 214 -13.06 -5.10 13.27
CA GLN A 214 -12.71 -4.32 14.47
C GLN A 214 -11.19 -4.34 14.74
N ILE A 215 -10.51 -5.46 14.50
CA ILE A 215 -9.04 -5.54 14.60
C ILE A 215 -8.40 -4.62 13.56
N LEU A 216 -8.85 -4.66 12.30
CA LEU A 216 -8.34 -3.78 11.25
C LEU A 216 -8.55 -2.29 11.62
N HIS A 217 -9.72 -1.92 12.15
CA HIS A 217 -9.97 -0.56 12.63
C HIS A 217 -9.03 -0.15 13.75
N GLN A 218 -8.71 -1.05 14.70
CA GLN A 218 -7.78 -0.75 15.78
C GLN A 218 -6.35 -0.57 15.25
N ILE A 219 -5.91 -1.37 14.29
CA ILE A 219 -4.60 -1.19 13.63
C ILE A 219 -4.50 0.20 13.03
N VAL A 220 -5.51 0.63 12.26
CA VAL A 220 -5.53 1.97 11.65
C VAL A 220 -5.56 3.06 12.71
N ARG A 221 -6.40 2.92 13.75
CA ARG A 221 -6.51 3.90 14.82
C ARG A 221 -5.17 4.10 15.54
N GLU A 222 -4.50 3.02 15.93
CA GLU A 222 -3.21 3.13 16.63
C GLU A 222 -2.07 3.54 15.70
N TRP A 223 -2.15 3.26 14.39
CA TRP A 223 -1.18 3.76 13.41
C TRP A 223 -1.25 5.28 13.23
N LEU A 224 -2.46 5.84 13.26
CA LEU A 224 -2.70 7.28 13.09
C LEU A 224 -2.54 8.08 14.39
N ASP A 225 -2.53 7.43 15.55
CA ASP A 225 -2.39 8.12 16.83
C ASP A 225 -0.90 8.38 17.15
N ALA A 226 -0.48 9.64 17.00
CA ALA A 226 0.88 10.08 17.34
C ALA A 226 1.17 10.13 18.86
N THR A 227 0.16 9.91 19.73
CA THR A 227 0.29 10.01 21.20
C THR A 227 0.49 8.68 21.92
N TYR A 228 0.90 7.63 21.17
CA TYR A 228 1.11 6.25 21.62
C TYR A 228 1.78 6.11 23.00
N GLU A 229 2.71 7.00 23.35
CA GLU A 229 3.47 6.93 24.61
C GLU A 229 2.67 7.26 25.89
N LYS A 230 1.45 7.82 25.81
CA LYS A 230 0.73 8.35 26.99
C LYS A 230 -0.45 7.52 27.52
N ARG A 231 -0.75 6.35 26.94
CA ARG A 231 -1.92 5.54 27.35
C ARG A 231 -1.57 4.46 28.38
N SER A 232 -2.49 4.22 29.33
CA SER A 232 -2.34 3.24 30.43
C SER A 232 -2.54 1.78 30.00
N ARG A 233 -3.23 1.54 28.88
CA ARG A 233 -3.35 0.22 28.23
C ARG A 233 -2.48 0.20 26.97
N LYS A 234 -1.58 -0.79 26.86
CA LYS A 234 -0.71 -1.01 25.70
C LYS A 234 -1.49 -1.67 24.57
N ILE A 235 -2.38 -0.94 23.92
CA ILE A 235 -2.99 -1.35 22.65
C ILE A 235 -2.10 -0.81 21.53
N GLY A 236 -1.87 -1.61 20.49
CA GLY A 236 -1.05 -1.22 19.35
C GLY A 236 0.00 -2.26 18.97
N PHE A 237 0.95 -1.87 18.12
CA PHE A 237 2.03 -2.76 17.73
C PHE A 237 2.93 -3.09 18.94
N VAL A 238 3.28 -4.37 19.08
CA VAL A 238 4.12 -4.88 20.19
C VAL A 238 5.55 -4.35 20.06
N GLU A 239 6.01 -4.24 18.82
CA GLU A 239 7.31 -3.69 18.43
C GLU A 239 7.06 -2.53 17.47
N LYS A 240 7.98 -1.55 17.40
CA LYS A 240 7.86 -0.44 16.43
C LYS A 240 7.84 -1.05 15.02
N PRO A 241 6.72 -0.98 14.28
CA PRO A 241 6.63 -1.67 13.01
C PRO A 241 7.48 -0.92 11.97
N ASN A 242 8.21 -1.67 11.17
CA ASN A 242 8.99 -1.12 10.06
C ASN A 242 8.11 -0.98 8.81
N LEU A 243 7.15 -0.05 8.87
CA LEU A 243 6.17 0.21 7.80
C LEU A 243 6.30 1.65 7.34
N SER A 244 6.16 1.90 6.03
CA SER A 244 6.06 3.28 5.53
C SER A 244 4.64 3.82 5.62
N GLN A 245 3.65 2.97 5.38
CA GLN A 245 2.24 3.36 5.32
C GLN A 245 1.30 2.19 5.58
N ILE A 246 0.03 2.52 5.83
CA ILE A 246 -1.10 1.58 5.81
C ILE A 246 -2.05 1.93 4.66
N VAL A 247 -2.34 0.96 3.81
CA VAL A 247 -3.34 1.09 2.74
C VAL A 247 -4.55 0.23 3.10
N VAL A 248 -5.72 0.84 3.24
CA VAL A 248 -6.97 0.14 3.53
C VAL A 248 -7.81 0.01 2.27
N VAL A 249 -8.27 -1.20 2.01
CA VAL A 249 -9.23 -1.52 0.96
C VAL A 249 -10.44 -2.18 1.59
N SER A 250 -11.55 -1.46 1.68
CA SER A 250 -12.81 -2.00 2.19
C SER A 250 -13.97 -1.44 1.39
N TYR A 251 -14.68 -2.32 0.69
CA TYR A 251 -15.88 -1.99 -0.07
C TYR A 251 -17.16 -2.48 0.62
N SER A 252 -17.08 -2.75 1.92
CA SER A 252 -18.28 -2.91 2.74
C SER A 252 -19.01 -1.56 2.85
N PRO A 253 -20.35 -1.50 2.71
CA PRO A 253 -21.08 -0.26 2.93
C PRO A 253 -21.20 0.13 4.41
N PHE A 254 -20.81 -0.76 5.33
CA PHE A 254 -20.99 -0.59 6.78
C PHE A 254 -19.71 -0.23 7.54
N GLU A 255 -18.55 -0.29 6.89
CA GLU A 255 -17.27 0.08 7.49
C GLU A 255 -17.20 1.58 7.83
N ARG A 256 -16.33 1.92 8.79
CA ARG A 256 -16.14 3.31 9.25
C ARG A 256 -14.69 3.75 9.35
N PHE A 257 -13.81 3.27 8.47
CA PHE A 257 -12.42 3.68 8.40
C PHE A 257 -12.33 5.19 8.14
N PRO A 258 -11.27 5.86 8.61
CA PRO A 258 -10.96 7.23 8.20
C PRO A 258 -10.83 7.28 6.67
N VAL A 259 -11.52 8.20 6.01
CA VAL A 259 -11.49 8.32 4.53
C VAL A 259 -10.33 9.18 4.04
N ASP A 260 -9.80 10.04 4.91
CA ASP A 260 -8.66 10.91 4.69
C ASP A 260 -8.04 11.32 6.04
N LEU A 261 -6.94 12.08 5.96
CA LEU A 261 -6.22 12.58 7.12
C LEU A 261 -6.52 14.05 7.45
N GLU A 262 -7.52 14.68 6.80
CA GLU A 262 -7.81 16.11 6.98
C GLU A 262 -8.30 16.45 8.40
N ALA A 263 -8.79 15.46 9.14
CA ALA A 263 -9.18 15.59 10.55
C ALA A 263 -8.06 15.25 11.54
N HIS A 264 -6.89 14.83 11.05
CA HIS A 264 -5.75 14.42 11.86
C HIS A 264 -4.64 15.49 11.78
N ASP A 265 -4.02 15.79 12.91
CA ASP A 265 -2.85 16.69 12.98
C ASP A 265 -1.56 15.93 12.60
N LEU A 266 -1.56 15.39 11.37
CA LEU A 266 -0.43 14.67 10.79
C LEU A 266 0.09 15.46 9.59
N GLN A 267 1.41 15.67 9.55
CA GLN A 267 2.07 16.40 8.47
C GLN A 267 2.34 15.51 7.26
N ASP A 268 2.74 14.26 7.49
CA ASP A 268 2.87 13.26 6.45
C ASP A 268 1.48 12.68 6.13
N LYS A 269 0.94 13.09 4.97
CA LYS A 269 -0.36 12.63 4.48
C LYS A 269 -0.29 11.29 3.74
N ASP A 270 0.91 10.78 3.46
CA ASP A 270 1.13 9.55 2.70
C ASP A 270 1.27 8.31 3.59
N VAL A 271 1.27 8.48 4.92
CA VAL A 271 1.27 7.37 5.89
C VAL A 271 0.00 6.50 5.85
N TYR A 272 -1.07 6.99 5.24
CA TYR A 272 -2.35 6.28 5.20
C TYR A 272 -3.16 6.60 3.95
N ARG A 273 -3.68 5.56 3.30
CA ARG A 273 -4.60 5.66 2.17
C ARG A 273 -5.80 4.75 2.39
N TYR A 274 -6.99 5.23 2.05
CA TYR A 274 -8.24 4.47 2.13
C TYR A 274 -8.93 4.41 0.77
N PHE A 275 -9.39 3.21 0.43
CA PHE A 275 -10.16 2.92 -0.77
C PHE A 275 -11.42 2.14 -0.42
N GLY A 276 -12.57 2.72 -0.76
CA GLY A 276 -13.87 2.12 -0.48
C GLY A 276 -15.03 2.96 -1.02
N PHE A 277 -16.25 2.68 -0.54
CA PHE A 277 -17.46 3.40 -0.96
C PHE A 277 -17.69 4.71 -0.21
N ARG A 278 -16.87 5.07 0.78
CA ARG A 278 -17.02 6.33 1.52
C ARG A 278 -16.08 7.38 0.96
N GLY A 279 -16.56 8.61 0.89
CA GLY A 279 -15.75 9.73 0.41
C GLY A 279 -16.28 11.06 0.95
N ARG A 280 -15.40 12.06 0.95
CA ARG A 280 -15.76 13.42 1.33
C ARG A 280 -16.47 14.12 0.16
N SER A 281 -17.58 14.79 0.44
CA SER A 281 -18.25 15.62 -0.57
C SER A 281 -17.45 16.90 -0.87
N ALA A 282 -17.77 17.60 -1.96
CA ALA A 282 -17.20 18.91 -2.20
C ALA A 282 -17.74 19.90 -1.15
N SER A 283 -16.86 20.60 -0.44
CA SER A 283 -17.30 21.59 0.54
C SER A 283 -17.96 22.78 -0.16
N ARG A 284 -19.16 23.13 0.27
CA ARG A 284 -19.88 24.33 -0.20
C ARG A 284 -19.42 25.61 0.51
N THR A 285 -18.56 25.50 1.53
CA THR A 285 -18.09 26.63 2.33
C THR A 285 -16.57 26.58 2.47
N PRO A 286 -15.83 27.61 2.02
CA PRO A 286 -14.38 27.66 2.17
C PRO A 286 -13.97 27.46 3.64
N GLY A 287 -13.01 26.58 3.90
CA GLY A 287 -12.47 26.33 5.24
C GLY A 287 -13.27 25.37 6.13
N ARG A 288 -14.44 24.87 5.71
CA ARG A 288 -15.16 23.81 6.43
C ARG A 288 -14.95 22.45 5.77
N LEU A 289 -14.56 21.45 6.57
CA LEU A 289 -14.50 20.07 6.11
C LEU A 289 -15.89 19.59 5.69
N ALA A 290 -15.98 19.10 4.46
CA ALA A 290 -17.21 18.54 3.94
C ALA A 290 -17.59 17.22 4.62
N GLY A 291 -18.87 16.87 4.55
CA GLY A 291 -19.40 15.63 5.13
C GLY A 291 -18.84 14.39 4.43
N ILE A 292 -18.72 13.30 5.18
CA ILE A 292 -18.38 11.97 4.67
C ILE A 292 -19.68 11.23 4.39
N SER A 293 -19.80 10.66 3.20
CA SER A 293 -21.00 9.92 2.78
C SER A 293 -20.65 8.70 1.96
N LEU A 294 -21.57 7.74 1.89
CA LEU A 294 -21.47 6.61 0.97
C LEU A 294 -21.77 7.09 -0.45
N THR A 295 -20.90 6.75 -1.40
CA THR A 295 -20.99 7.19 -2.79
C THR A 295 -20.29 6.21 -3.74
N HIS A 296 -20.96 5.89 -4.85
CA HIS A 296 -20.38 5.12 -5.95
C HIS A 296 -19.36 5.91 -6.78
N GLN A 297 -19.23 7.23 -6.56
CA GLN A 297 -18.25 8.06 -7.26
C GLN A 297 -16.85 7.97 -6.62
N ALA A 298 -16.74 7.70 -5.31
CA ALA A 298 -15.44 7.64 -4.64
C ALA A 298 -14.52 6.55 -5.24
N PRO A 299 -14.98 5.30 -5.45
CA PRO A 299 -14.16 4.27 -6.09
C PRO A 299 -13.65 4.66 -7.48
N LYS A 300 -14.51 5.30 -8.29
CA LYS A 300 -14.17 5.76 -9.65
C LYS A 300 -13.08 6.82 -9.62
N LYS A 301 -13.29 7.87 -8.81
CA LYS A 301 -12.33 8.98 -8.67
C LYS A 301 -10.97 8.48 -8.18
N ASN A 302 -10.98 7.61 -7.18
CA ASN A 302 -9.77 7.01 -6.66
C ASN A 302 -9.03 6.19 -7.73
N ALA A 303 -9.74 5.34 -8.48
CA ALA A 303 -9.13 4.53 -9.52
C ALA A 303 -8.50 5.38 -10.64
N ALA A 304 -9.17 6.45 -11.09
CA ALA A 304 -8.62 7.37 -12.07
C ALA A 304 -7.33 8.06 -11.57
N ALA A 305 -7.35 8.55 -10.33
CA ALA A 305 -6.17 9.16 -9.72
C ALA A 305 -5.04 8.14 -9.52
N SER A 306 -5.35 6.94 -9.03
CA SER A 306 -4.38 5.88 -8.81
C SER A 306 -3.76 5.32 -10.10
N LEU A 307 -4.51 5.31 -11.22
CA LEU A 307 -3.94 4.96 -12.52
C LEU A 307 -2.92 6.01 -12.98
N LEU A 308 -3.19 7.30 -12.77
CA LEU A 308 -2.21 8.36 -13.00
C LEU A 308 -1.01 8.27 -12.05
N ASP A 309 -1.23 7.91 -10.79
CA ASP A 309 -0.14 7.73 -9.84
C ASP A 309 0.75 6.53 -10.23
N CYS A 310 0.18 5.47 -10.82
CA CYS A 310 0.96 4.39 -11.44
C CYS A 310 1.83 4.91 -12.60
N LEU A 311 1.28 5.74 -13.49
CA LEU A 311 2.03 6.35 -14.58
C LEU A 311 3.17 7.24 -14.06
N VAL A 312 2.89 8.09 -13.06
CA VAL A 312 3.91 8.95 -12.44
C VAL A 312 5.05 8.12 -11.87
N ASP A 313 4.72 7.08 -11.11
CA ASP A 313 5.73 6.23 -10.49
C ASP A 313 6.55 5.47 -11.56
N ASP A 314 5.91 4.96 -12.62
CA ASP A 314 6.60 4.28 -13.72
C ASP A 314 7.55 5.21 -14.49
N ILE A 315 7.15 6.47 -14.73
CA ILE A 315 8.04 7.49 -15.31
C ILE A 315 9.21 7.80 -14.36
N ARG A 316 8.91 8.02 -13.08
CA ARG A 316 9.91 8.38 -12.05
C ARG A 316 10.98 7.30 -11.91
N TYR A 317 10.56 6.04 -11.85
CA TYR A 317 11.42 4.90 -11.53
C TYR A 317 11.83 4.08 -12.76
N LYS A 318 11.63 4.56 -13.99
CA LYS A 318 11.95 3.85 -15.24
C LYS A 318 13.38 3.31 -15.35
N GLY A 319 14.34 3.95 -14.68
CA GLY A 319 15.74 3.52 -14.66
C GLY A 319 16.09 2.45 -13.62
N LEU A 320 15.18 2.08 -12.71
CA LEU A 320 15.40 1.05 -11.69
C LEU A 320 15.14 -0.34 -12.28
N ARG A 321 16.16 -1.21 -12.25
CA ARG A 321 16.04 -2.57 -12.83
C ARG A 321 15.00 -3.43 -12.11
N SER A 322 14.84 -3.20 -10.81
CA SER A 322 13.89 -3.93 -9.96
C SER A 322 12.51 -3.27 -9.90
N TRP A 323 12.25 -2.20 -10.65
CA TRP A 323 10.99 -1.48 -10.57
C TRP A 323 9.79 -2.34 -10.98
N ALA A 324 8.64 -2.07 -10.37
CA ALA A 324 7.42 -2.85 -10.56
C ALA A 324 6.78 -2.77 -11.92
N ASN A 325 6.98 -1.67 -12.65
CA ASN A 325 6.20 -1.34 -13.84
C ASN A 325 4.71 -1.50 -13.50
N LYS A 326 4.22 -0.60 -12.65
CA LYS A 326 2.88 -0.64 -12.06
C LYS A 326 1.81 -0.73 -13.14
N LEU A 327 1.93 0.03 -14.23
CA LEU A 327 0.98 -0.02 -15.36
C LEU A 327 1.00 -1.38 -16.05
N ALA A 328 2.18 -1.94 -16.33
CA ALA A 328 2.29 -3.28 -16.92
C ALA A 328 1.67 -4.34 -16.00
N THR A 329 1.79 -4.16 -14.68
CA THR A 329 1.16 -5.03 -13.69
C THR A 329 -0.36 -4.85 -13.67
N VAL A 330 -0.88 -3.61 -13.74
CA VAL A 330 -2.33 -3.33 -13.90
C VAL A 330 -2.85 -4.06 -15.13
N GLU A 331 -2.21 -3.86 -16.29
CA GLU A 331 -2.62 -4.47 -17.55
C GLU A 331 -2.65 -5.99 -17.49
N ARG A 332 -1.54 -6.60 -17.03
CA ARG A 332 -1.42 -8.05 -16.92
C ARG A 332 -2.49 -8.65 -16.02
N VAL A 333 -2.76 -8.03 -14.86
CA VAL A 333 -3.73 -8.53 -13.89
C VAL A 333 -5.16 -8.34 -14.39
N LEU A 334 -5.51 -7.17 -14.91
CA LEU A 334 -6.88 -6.92 -15.35
C LEU A 334 -7.24 -7.75 -16.58
N ARG A 335 -6.27 -8.05 -17.45
CA ARG A 335 -6.45 -8.94 -18.62
C ARG A 335 -6.79 -10.39 -18.23
N THR A 336 -6.62 -10.80 -16.97
CA THR A 336 -7.10 -12.12 -16.53
C THR A 336 -8.60 -12.14 -16.21
N ALA A 337 -9.22 -10.96 -16.08
CA ALA A 337 -10.64 -10.80 -15.74
C ALA A 337 -11.51 -10.38 -16.93
N PHE A 338 -10.95 -9.64 -17.88
CA PHE A 338 -11.61 -9.22 -19.13
C PHE A 338 -10.59 -8.70 -20.16
N ASP A 339 -10.91 -8.82 -21.45
CA ASP A 339 -10.05 -8.36 -22.54
C ASP A 339 -10.18 -6.86 -22.80
N PHE A 340 -9.04 -6.16 -22.92
CA PHE A 340 -8.96 -4.76 -23.33
C PHE A 340 -7.59 -4.46 -23.94
N ASP A 341 -7.54 -3.46 -24.80
CA ASP A 341 -6.31 -2.91 -25.37
C ASP A 341 -5.76 -1.81 -24.47
N TYR A 342 -6.62 -0.86 -24.08
CA TYR A 342 -6.22 0.34 -23.32
C TYR A 342 -7.10 0.57 -22.10
N ALA A 343 -6.46 0.87 -20.97
CA ALA A 343 -7.08 1.57 -19.86
C ALA A 343 -6.97 3.08 -20.12
N THR A 344 -8.06 3.81 -19.99
CA THR A 344 -8.13 5.23 -20.37
C THR A 344 -8.74 6.08 -19.26
N ILE A 345 -8.46 7.38 -19.30
CA ILE A 345 -9.07 8.37 -18.41
C ILE A 345 -9.73 9.48 -19.22
N ASN A 346 -10.91 9.91 -18.77
CA ASN A 346 -11.61 11.04 -19.37
C ASN A 346 -10.91 12.36 -19.00
N VAL A 347 -10.56 13.16 -20.00
CA VAL A 347 -9.91 14.48 -19.87
C VAL A 347 -10.83 15.63 -20.31
N GLY A 348 -12.14 15.39 -20.32
CA GLY A 348 -13.17 16.36 -20.62
C GLY A 348 -13.41 16.52 -22.13
N ASP A 349 -13.60 17.76 -22.55
CA ASP A 349 -14.08 18.13 -23.89
C ASP A 349 -13.13 17.67 -25.01
N ALA A 350 -13.69 16.99 -26.01
CA ALA A 350 -13.02 16.54 -27.23
C ALA A 350 -12.81 17.65 -28.27
N SER A 351 -13.35 18.85 -28.07
CA SER A 351 -13.25 19.98 -29.01
C SER A 351 -11.82 20.49 -29.23
N ASP A 352 -10.96 20.39 -28.23
CA ASP A 352 -9.54 20.75 -28.31
C ASP A 352 -8.71 19.66 -29.01
N SER A 353 -7.43 19.92 -29.31
CA SER A 353 -6.53 18.89 -29.88
C SER A 353 -5.99 17.93 -28.81
N ALA A 354 -5.97 16.62 -29.10
CA ALA A 354 -5.40 15.60 -28.22
C ALA A 354 -3.89 15.80 -27.98
N LYS A 355 -3.19 16.42 -28.95
CA LYS A 355 -1.75 16.77 -28.90
C LYS A 355 -1.33 17.44 -27.61
N ARG A 356 -2.21 18.23 -27.00
CA ARG A 356 -1.87 18.95 -25.77
C ARG A 356 -1.48 17.98 -24.65
N PHE A 357 -2.05 16.77 -24.62
CA PHE A 357 -1.80 15.77 -23.58
C PHE A 357 -0.57 14.89 -23.84
N TYR A 358 0.07 15.08 -24.98
CA TYR A 358 1.30 14.40 -25.37
C TYR A 358 2.49 15.36 -25.26
N SER A 359 3.68 14.81 -25.03
CA SER A 359 4.94 15.56 -25.04
C SER A 359 5.27 16.02 -26.46
N ASP A 360 5.95 17.18 -26.61
CA ASP A 360 6.28 17.79 -27.91
C ASP A 360 7.33 16.93 -28.66
N SER A 361 6.86 15.86 -29.29
CA SER A 361 7.62 15.00 -30.18
C SER A 361 6.85 14.93 -31.50
N ALA A 362 7.50 15.38 -32.59
CA ALA A 362 6.89 15.52 -33.92
C ALA A 362 6.46 14.20 -34.59
N LEU A 363 6.52 13.07 -33.86
CA LEU A 363 6.37 11.70 -34.37
C LEU A 363 5.35 10.86 -33.57
N ILE A 364 4.59 11.44 -32.63
CA ILE A 364 3.64 10.67 -31.82
C ILE A 364 2.28 10.55 -32.54
N ASP A 365 1.76 9.33 -32.65
CA ASP A 365 0.34 9.11 -32.94
C ASP A 365 -0.46 9.57 -31.72
N ASP A 366 -1.17 10.70 -31.82
CA ASP A 366 -1.98 11.30 -30.74
C ASP A 366 -3.20 10.43 -30.39
N LEU A 367 -2.95 9.25 -29.82
CA LEU A 367 -3.99 8.26 -29.60
C LEU A 367 -4.98 8.77 -28.57
N SER A 368 -6.22 8.97 -29.00
CA SER A 368 -7.32 9.25 -28.11
C SER A 368 -8.55 8.56 -28.61
N PHE A 369 -9.48 8.31 -27.70
CA PHE A 369 -10.81 7.83 -28.04
C PHE A 369 -11.79 8.93 -27.71
N ASP A 370 -12.53 9.39 -28.70
CA ASP A 370 -13.52 10.44 -28.54
C ASP A 370 -14.92 9.78 -28.62
N ILE A 371 -15.71 9.94 -27.57
CA ILE A 371 -17.07 9.39 -27.46
C ILE A 371 -18.00 10.53 -27.10
N GLU A 372 -18.97 10.79 -27.97
CA GLU A 372 -19.82 11.98 -27.88
C GLU A 372 -18.93 13.24 -27.77
N ASP A 373 -19.07 14.00 -26.68
CA ASP A 373 -18.29 15.22 -26.42
C ASP A 373 -17.08 14.96 -25.48
N SER A 374 -16.82 13.71 -25.07
CA SER A 374 -15.77 13.36 -24.12
C SER A 374 -14.55 12.71 -24.78
N ARG A 375 -13.36 13.15 -24.38
CA ARG A 375 -12.08 12.55 -24.78
C ARG A 375 -11.49 11.65 -23.72
N TYR A 376 -11.01 10.50 -24.15
CA TYR A 376 -10.33 9.50 -23.34
C TYR A 376 -8.87 9.37 -23.80
N ILE A 377 -7.95 9.53 -22.85
CA ILE A 377 -6.50 9.36 -23.07
C ILE A 377 -6.07 8.00 -22.55
N PRO A 378 -5.46 7.14 -23.39
CA PRO A 378 -4.86 5.88 -22.96
C PRO A 378 -3.70 6.09 -21.99
N ILE A 379 -3.70 5.30 -20.93
CA ILE A 379 -2.61 5.19 -19.97
C ILE A 379 -2.08 3.77 -20.05
N SER A 380 -1.03 3.59 -20.86
CA SER A 380 -0.47 2.27 -21.15
C SER A 380 1.01 2.19 -20.79
N SER A 381 1.44 0.97 -20.47
CA SER A 381 2.81 0.70 -20.00
C SER A 381 3.89 0.89 -21.07
N ASP A 382 3.52 0.82 -22.34
CA ASP A 382 4.40 0.94 -23.50
C ASP A 382 4.61 2.39 -23.98
N ARG A 383 3.86 3.35 -23.43
CA ARG A 383 3.84 4.76 -23.89
C ARG A 383 4.03 5.79 -22.77
N ILE A 384 4.66 5.37 -21.67
CA ILE A 384 4.82 6.22 -20.47
C ILE A 384 5.57 7.53 -20.74
N ASP A 385 6.51 7.55 -21.69
CA ASP A 385 7.34 8.73 -22.01
C ASP A 385 6.62 9.75 -22.93
N GLU A 386 5.46 9.38 -23.47
CA GLU A 386 4.74 10.20 -24.45
C GLU A 386 3.72 11.14 -23.79
N LEU A 387 3.34 10.90 -22.54
CA LEU A 387 2.22 11.58 -21.88
C LEU A 387 2.67 12.78 -21.03
N ASP A 388 1.98 13.92 -21.20
CA ASP A 388 2.11 15.09 -20.31
C ASP A 388 1.16 14.94 -19.11
N VAL A 389 1.67 14.29 -18.06
CA VAL A 389 0.91 14.01 -16.84
C VAL A 389 0.34 15.27 -16.19
N GLY A 390 1.07 16.40 -16.25
CA GLY A 390 0.63 17.66 -15.65
C GLY A 390 -0.65 18.19 -16.29
N LYS A 391 -0.70 18.18 -17.63
CA LYS A 391 -1.89 18.59 -18.37
C LYS A 391 -3.03 17.59 -18.23
N ILE A 392 -2.75 16.28 -18.25
CA ILE A 392 -3.77 15.25 -18.04
C ILE A 392 -4.41 15.41 -16.66
N ARG A 393 -3.59 15.57 -15.61
CA ARG A 393 -4.08 15.77 -14.23
C ARG A 393 -4.91 17.05 -14.10
N GLY A 394 -4.55 18.11 -14.83
CA GLY A 394 -5.30 19.38 -14.86
C GLY A 394 -6.66 19.29 -15.56
N ALA A 395 -6.82 18.38 -16.53
CA ALA A 395 -8.05 18.22 -17.30
C ALA A 395 -8.89 16.99 -16.88
N LEU A 396 -8.41 16.20 -15.92
CA LEU A 396 -9.02 14.94 -15.50
C LEU A 396 -10.47 15.10 -15.03
N ASN A 397 -11.41 14.45 -15.72
CA ASN A 397 -12.75 14.21 -15.23
C ASN A 397 -12.79 12.89 -14.41
N ALA A 398 -12.38 12.98 -13.15
CA ALA A 398 -12.26 11.81 -12.28
C ALA A 398 -13.61 11.11 -11.98
N ALA A 399 -14.75 11.75 -12.24
CA ALA A 399 -16.07 11.18 -11.94
C ALA A 399 -16.38 9.92 -12.76
N ASP A 400 -15.79 9.81 -13.95
CA ASP A 400 -15.99 8.66 -14.84
C ASP A 400 -15.13 7.46 -14.46
N GLY A 401 -14.05 7.71 -13.73
CA GLY A 401 -13.09 6.67 -13.35
C GLY A 401 -12.21 6.25 -14.51
N VAL A 402 -11.87 4.97 -14.55
CA VAL A 402 -11.08 4.36 -15.62
C VAL A 402 -12.03 3.66 -16.60
N THR A 403 -11.88 3.97 -17.88
CA THR A 403 -12.68 3.36 -18.97
C THR A 403 -11.77 2.47 -19.80
N PHE A 404 -12.24 1.26 -20.11
CA PHE A 404 -11.45 0.28 -20.87
C PHE A 404 -11.93 0.22 -22.31
N PHE A 405 -11.00 0.16 -23.25
CA PHE A 405 -11.27 0.09 -24.68
C PHE A 405 -10.71 -1.21 -25.27
N ASN A 406 -11.46 -1.83 -26.17
CA ASN A 406 -11.04 -3.00 -26.95
C ASN A 406 -11.50 -2.82 -28.40
N ASN A 407 -10.58 -2.90 -29.36
CA ASN A 407 -10.82 -2.62 -30.78
C ASN A 407 -11.53 -1.26 -31.03
N GLY A 408 -11.21 -0.26 -30.21
CA GLY A 408 -11.79 1.09 -30.30
C GLY A 408 -13.17 1.26 -29.65
N GLU A 409 -13.75 0.22 -29.05
CA GLU A 409 -15.06 0.28 -28.37
C GLU A 409 -14.93 0.18 -26.85
N ILE A 410 -15.86 0.78 -26.09
CA ILE A 410 -15.89 0.66 -24.62
C ILE A 410 -16.22 -0.78 -24.21
N VAL A 411 -15.39 -1.33 -23.34
CA VAL A 411 -15.64 -2.62 -22.68
C VAL A 411 -16.67 -2.46 -21.55
N GLN A 412 -17.82 -3.13 -21.68
CA GLN A 412 -18.85 -3.16 -20.64
C GLN A 412 -18.51 -4.17 -19.54
N LEU A 413 -18.13 -3.67 -18.37
CA LEU A 413 -17.76 -4.49 -17.22
C LEU A 413 -18.95 -4.84 -16.32
N SER A 414 -18.99 -6.08 -15.83
CA SER A 414 -19.88 -6.50 -14.73
C SER A 414 -19.55 -5.74 -13.43
N SER A 415 -20.46 -5.77 -12.44
CA SER A 415 -20.20 -5.14 -11.13
C SER A 415 -18.95 -5.69 -10.44
N GLY A 416 -18.75 -7.01 -10.50
CA GLY A 416 -17.56 -7.67 -9.94
C GLY A 416 -16.27 -7.28 -10.67
N GLN A 417 -16.29 -7.24 -12.01
CA GLN A 417 -15.13 -6.78 -12.81
C GLN A 417 -14.79 -5.31 -12.54
N LYS A 418 -15.80 -4.44 -12.41
CA LYS A 418 -15.60 -3.03 -12.03
C LYS A 418 -14.93 -2.92 -10.68
N LEU A 419 -15.44 -3.63 -9.67
CA LEU A 419 -14.86 -3.57 -8.33
C LEU A 419 -13.43 -4.11 -8.32
N PHE A 420 -13.20 -5.24 -8.98
CA PHE A 420 -11.87 -5.82 -9.14
C PHE A 420 -10.90 -4.81 -9.76
N SER A 421 -11.33 -4.09 -10.82
CA SER A 421 -10.51 -3.05 -11.44
C SER A 421 -10.15 -1.92 -10.47
N PHE A 422 -11.09 -1.49 -9.63
CA PHE A 422 -10.82 -0.47 -8.62
C PHE A 422 -9.82 -0.96 -7.58
N ILE A 423 -9.99 -2.18 -7.07
CA ILE A 423 -9.09 -2.76 -6.07
C ILE A 423 -7.65 -2.82 -6.62
N VAL A 424 -7.46 -3.39 -7.81
CA VAL A 424 -6.14 -3.57 -8.44
C VAL A 424 -5.46 -2.22 -8.67
N ILE A 425 -6.16 -1.28 -9.30
CA ILE A 425 -5.60 0.02 -9.66
C ILE A 425 -5.26 0.84 -8.41
N ASN A 426 -6.15 0.83 -7.41
CA ASN A 426 -5.94 1.58 -6.17
C ASN A 426 -4.77 1.03 -5.34
N ILE A 427 -4.67 -0.30 -5.21
CA ILE A 427 -3.53 -0.93 -4.53
C ILE A 427 -2.22 -0.55 -5.24
N LEU A 428 -2.16 -0.71 -6.57
CA LEU A 428 -0.94 -0.39 -7.33
C LEU A 428 -0.59 1.09 -7.29
N GLY A 429 -1.57 1.99 -7.39
CA GLY A 429 -1.34 3.43 -7.29
C GLY A 429 -0.78 3.84 -5.93
N ALA A 430 -1.35 3.31 -4.84
CA ALA A 430 -0.95 3.67 -3.49
C ALA A 430 0.31 2.95 -3.00
N ILE A 431 0.58 1.71 -3.44
CA ILE A 431 1.64 0.91 -2.81
C ILE A 431 3.00 1.60 -2.91
N ARG A 432 3.72 1.57 -1.79
CA ARG A 432 5.12 1.98 -1.63
C ARG A 432 5.85 0.82 -0.97
N ARG A 433 7.18 0.90 -0.84
CA ARG A 433 7.93 -0.17 -0.18
C ARG A 433 7.51 -0.35 1.27
N ASP A 434 7.48 -1.59 1.76
CA ASP A 434 7.08 -1.98 3.12
C ASP A 434 5.79 -1.28 3.58
N SER A 435 4.78 -1.30 2.71
CA SER A 435 3.40 -0.94 3.05
C SER A 435 2.72 -2.12 3.76
N LEU A 436 1.79 -1.83 4.67
CA LEU A 436 0.84 -2.82 5.16
C LEU A 436 -0.52 -2.59 4.49
N ILE A 437 -0.97 -3.55 3.68
CA ILE A 437 -2.27 -3.51 3.01
C ILE A 437 -3.29 -4.24 3.90
N LEU A 438 -4.30 -3.52 4.37
CA LEU A 438 -5.43 -4.08 5.10
C LEU A 438 -6.60 -4.22 4.14
N ILE A 439 -7.12 -5.44 4.01
CA ILE A 439 -8.23 -5.73 3.09
C ILE A 439 -9.37 -6.34 3.91
N ASP A 440 -10.55 -5.78 3.77
CA ASP A 440 -11.74 -6.20 4.54
C ASP A 440 -12.81 -6.74 3.58
N GLU A 441 -13.12 -8.02 3.74
CA GLU A 441 -14.09 -8.81 2.98
C GLU A 441 -13.99 -8.63 1.45
N PRO A 442 -12.83 -8.94 0.84
CA PRO A 442 -12.64 -8.80 -0.61
C PRO A 442 -13.62 -9.65 -1.43
N GLU A 443 -14.14 -10.74 -0.86
CA GLU A 443 -15.09 -11.66 -1.49
C GLU A 443 -16.51 -11.10 -1.69
N LEU A 444 -16.90 -10.01 -1.02
CA LEU A 444 -18.30 -9.53 -1.04
C LEU A 444 -18.86 -9.28 -2.46
N PHE A 445 -17.99 -9.05 -3.45
CA PHE A 445 -18.40 -8.86 -4.84
C PHE A 445 -17.46 -9.51 -5.87
N LEU A 446 -16.58 -10.43 -5.44
CA LEU A 446 -15.67 -11.14 -6.33
C LEU A 446 -16.17 -12.56 -6.56
N HIS A 447 -16.22 -12.99 -7.82
CA HIS A 447 -16.40 -14.40 -8.14
C HIS A 447 -15.17 -15.18 -7.63
N PRO A 448 -15.28 -16.43 -7.16
CA PRO A 448 -14.15 -17.22 -6.64
C PRO A 448 -12.91 -17.22 -7.55
N THR A 449 -13.10 -17.28 -8.87
CA THR A 449 -12.00 -17.17 -9.85
C THR A 449 -11.23 -15.85 -9.75
N LEU A 450 -11.93 -14.73 -9.56
CA LEU A 450 -11.32 -13.41 -9.37
C LEU A 450 -10.65 -13.28 -7.99
N GLU A 451 -11.14 -13.98 -6.96
CA GLU A 451 -10.46 -14.03 -5.66
C GLU A 451 -9.09 -14.72 -5.77
N ILE A 452 -9.00 -15.85 -6.47
CA ILE A 452 -7.72 -16.54 -6.67
C ILE A 452 -6.74 -15.63 -7.42
N GLN A 453 -7.21 -14.99 -8.50
CA GLN A 453 -6.40 -14.03 -9.27
C GLN A 453 -5.99 -12.82 -8.42
N PHE A 454 -6.89 -12.33 -7.56
CA PHE A 454 -6.62 -11.24 -6.62
C PHE A 454 -5.48 -11.62 -5.67
N ILE A 455 -5.54 -12.79 -5.03
CA ILE A 455 -4.51 -13.23 -4.09
C ILE A 455 -3.16 -13.47 -4.78
N ASP A 456 -3.16 -14.06 -5.98
CA ASP A 456 -1.93 -14.25 -6.75
C ASP A 456 -1.26 -12.92 -7.14
N MET A 457 -2.06 -11.97 -7.64
CA MET A 457 -1.63 -10.61 -7.91
C MET A 457 -1.08 -9.94 -6.65
N LEU A 458 -1.82 -10.05 -5.54
CA LEU A 458 -1.44 -9.43 -4.28
C LEU A 458 -0.08 -9.97 -3.81
N LYS A 459 0.13 -11.30 -3.81
CA LYS A 459 1.43 -11.91 -3.48
C LYS A 459 2.56 -11.35 -4.35
N THR A 460 2.35 -11.27 -5.66
CA THR A 460 3.33 -10.76 -6.63
C THR A 460 3.72 -9.31 -6.32
N ILE A 461 2.74 -8.46 -6.05
CA ILE A 461 2.96 -7.05 -5.73
C ILE A 461 3.67 -6.91 -4.38
N LEU A 462 3.17 -7.60 -3.36
CA LEU A 462 3.71 -7.53 -2.01
C LEU A 462 5.18 -7.94 -1.97
N ASP A 463 5.55 -8.98 -2.71
CA ASP A 463 6.94 -9.42 -2.81
C ASP A 463 7.84 -8.33 -3.40
N ARG A 464 7.42 -7.74 -4.52
CA ARG A 464 8.23 -6.74 -5.22
C ARG A 464 8.44 -5.45 -4.42
N PHE A 465 7.46 -5.05 -3.63
CA PHE A 465 7.56 -3.85 -2.78
C PHE A 465 8.04 -4.18 -1.36
N ASN A 466 8.40 -5.42 -1.05
CA ASN A 466 8.62 -5.88 0.33
C ASN A 466 7.47 -5.52 1.30
N SER A 467 6.25 -5.41 0.76
CA SER A 467 5.05 -5.04 1.50
C SER A 467 4.37 -6.29 2.06
N LYS A 468 3.42 -6.08 2.97
CA LYS A 468 2.66 -7.14 3.63
C LYS A 468 1.16 -6.88 3.55
N ALA A 469 0.36 -7.92 3.69
CA ALA A 469 -1.09 -7.77 3.77
C ALA A 469 -1.70 -8.54 4.94
N LEU A 470 -2.78 -7.97 5.48
CA LEU A 470 -3.68 -8.61 6.44
C LEU A 470 -5.11 -8.55 5.88
N LEU A 471 -5.69 -9.72 5.64
CA LEU A 471 -7.02 -9.87 5.05
C LEU A 471 -8.00 -10.30 6.12
N ALA A 472 -9.09 -9.57 6.33
CA ALA A 472 -10.27 -10.08 7.01
C ALA A 472 -11.21 -10.69 5.96
N THR A 473 -11.53 -11.97 6.10
CA THR A 473 -12.34 -12.69 5.09
C THR A 473 -13.20 -13.78 5.73
N HIS A 474 -14.20 -14.21 4.99
CA HIS A 474 -14.99 -15.42 5.15
C HIS A 474 -14.70 -16.45 4.04
N SER A 475 -13.88 -16.09 3.06
CA SER A 475 -13.55 -16.93 1.92
C SER A 475 -12.56 -18.02 2.28
N LEU A 476 -13.02 -19.26 2.20
CA LEU A 476 -12.18 -20.44 2.25
C LEU A 476 -11.20 -20.51 1.07
N VAL A 477 -11.56 -19.90 -0.07
CA VAL A 477 -10.71 -19.83 -1.27
C VAL A 477 -9.47 -19.01 -0.94
N THR A 478 -9.64 -17.86 -0.27
CA THR A 478 -8.51 -17.05 0.22
C THR A 478 -7.63 -17.83 1.21
N VAL A 479 -8.22 -18.56 2.15
CA VAL A 479 -7.45 -19.36 3.14
C VAL A 479 -6.65 -20.48 2.48
N ARG A 480 -7.19 -21.12 1.45
CA ARG A 480 -6.49 -22.15 0.67
C ARG A 480 -5.25 -21.62 -0.05
N GLU A 481 -5.20 -20.31 -0.31
CA GLU A 481 -4.08 -19.68 -1.00
C GLU A 481 -2.94 -19.23 -0.07
N VAL A 482 -3.07 -19.38 1.26
CA VAL A 482 -2.03 -18.94 2.20
C VAL A 482 -1.48 -20.09 3.04
N PRO A 483 -0.21 -20.03 3.48
CA PRO A 483 0.37 -21.00 4.40
C PRO A 483 -0.35 -20.99 5.76
N THR A 484 -0.38 -22.15 6.41
CA THR A 484 -1.13 -22.31 7.67
C THR A 484 -0.72 -21.34 8.76
N ASP A 485 0.57 -21.05 8.93
CA ASP A 485 1.10 -20.12 9.93
C ASP A 485 0.74 -18.65 9.68
N CYS A 486 0.21 -18.34 8.49
CA CYS A 486 -0.38 -17.06 8.15
C CYS A 486 -1.92 -17.02 8.34
N VAL A 487 -2.55 -18.11 8.77
CA VAL A 487 -4.00 -18.21 9.01
C VAL A 487 -4.33 -18.08 10.50
N HIS A 488 -5.18 -17.09 10.80
CA HIS A 488 -5.65 -16.79 12.14
C HIS A 488 -7.17 -17.01 12.20
N VAL A 489 -7.58 -18.13 12.78
CA VAL A 489 -8.99 -18.50 12.97
C VAL A 489 -9.49 -17.91 14.28
N LEU A 490 -10.42 -16.96 14.18
CA LEU A 490 -11.06 -16.31 15.32
C LEU A 490 -12.35 -17.05 15.69
N ALA A 491 -12.46 -17.43 16.96
CA ALA A 491 -13.65 -18.07 17.51
C ALA A 491 -14.01 -17.46 18.86
N ARG A 492 -15.32 -17.25 19.09
CA ARG A 492 -15.84 -16.93 20.42
C ARG A 492 -15.97 -18.24 21.21
N THR A 493 -15.37 -18.27 22.39
CA THR A 493 -15.44 -19.41 23.31
C THR A 493 -16.03 -18.95 24.65
N LYS A 494 -16.38 -19.89 25.54
CA LYS A 494 -16.85 -19.57 26.90
C LYS A 494 -15.82 -18.78 27.70
N ASP A 495 -14.53 -18.96 27.39
CA ASP A 495 -13.39 -18.33 28.07
C ASP A 495 -12.89 -17.05 27.37
N GLY A 496 -13.59 -16.56 26.34
CA GLY A 496 -13.26 -15.33 25.61
C GLY A 496 -12.92 -15.57 24.13
N LEU A 497 -12.18 -14.64 23.52
CA LEU A 497 -11.76 -14.74 22.12
C LEU A 497 -10.59 -15.73 22.00
N SER A 498 -10.75 -16.74 21.15
CA SER A 498 -9.67 -17.66 20.78
C SER A 498 -9.17 -17.32 19.38
N ILE A 499 -7.84 -17.21 19.23
CA ILE A 499 -7.16 -17.09 17.93
C ILE A 499 -6.33 -18.35 17.74
N ARG A 500 -6.67 -19.15 16.73
CA ARG A 500 -6.05 -20.46 16.47
C ARG A 500 -5.43 -20.50 15.09
N THR A 501 -4.41 -21.32 14.93
CA THR A 501 -3.79 -21.63 13.64
C THR A 501 -4.17 -23.07 13.25
N PRO A 502 -4.54 -23.35 12.00
CA PRO A 502 -4.87 -24.70 11.57
C PRO A 502 -3.70 -25.69 11.80
N PRO A 503 -3.94 -26.88 12.38
CA PRO A 503 -2.88 -27.87 12.63
C PRO A 503 -2.45 -28.64 11.38
N PHE A 504 -2.82 -28.15 10.19
CA PHE A 504 -2.54 -28.74 8.88
C PHE A 504 -2.25 -27.64 7.87
N GLN A 505 -1.58 -27.98 6.77
CA GLN A 505 -1.30 -27.01 5.72
C GLN A 505 -2.59 -26.60 5.00
N THR A 506 -2.84 -25.30 4.95
CA THR A 506 -3.95 -24.67 4.22
C THR A 506 -3.57 -24.37 2.77
N PHE A 507 -2.30 -24.08 2.47
CA PHE A 507 -1.83 -23.81 1.12
C PHE A 507 -2.08 -25.00 0.19
N GLY A 508 -2.99 -24.84 -0.78
CA GLY A 508 -3.46 -25.92 -1.66
C GLY A 508 -4.29 -27.01 -0.95
N GLY A 509 -4.73 -26.76 0.29
CA GLY A 509 -5.44 -27.71 1.14
C GLY A 509 -6.89 -27.98 0.74
N ASP A 510 -7.46 -29.02 1.34
CA ASP A 510 -8.84 -29.44 1.12
C ASP A 510 -9.86 -28.46 1.74
N MET A 511 -10.81 -28.02 0.92
CA MET A 511 -11.79 -27.00 1.29
C MET A 511 -12.76 -27.47 2.38
N GLN A 512 -13.16 -28.75 2.35
CA GLN A 512 -14.06 -29.29 3.38
C GLN A 512 -13.36 -29.32 4.73
N ARG A 513 -12.10 -29.79 4.77
CA ARG A 513 -11.28 -29.81 5.98
C ARG A 513 -11.08 -28.40 6.56
N ILE A 514 -10.76 -27.41 5.72
CA ILE A 514 -10.64 -26.01 6.16
C ILE A 514 -12.00 -25.52 6.69
N SER A 515 -13.09 -25.77 5.98
CA SER A 515 -14.44 -25.40 6.40
C SER A 515 -14.81 -25.99 7.76
N SER A 516 -14.61 -27.29 7.96
CA SER A 516 -14.90 -27.97 9.22
C SER A 516 -14.07 -27.41 10.38
N TYR A 517 -12.80 -27.06 10.15
CA TYR A 517 -11.97 -26.47 11.19
C TYR A 517 -12.39 -25.04 11.56
N VAL A 518 -12.77 -24.24 10.57
CA VAL A 518 -13.12 -22.82 10.76
C VAL A 518 -14.56 -22.64 11.29
N PHE A 519 -15.49 -23.46 10.81
CA PHE A 519 -16.93 -23.28 11.03
C PHE A 519 -17.62 -24.47 11.69
N GLY A 520 -16.96 -25.60 11.89
CA GLY A 520 -17.59 -26.84 12.40
C GLY A 520 -18.18 -26.72 13.81
N ASP A 521 -17.61 -25.85 14.65
CA ASP A 521 -18.03 -25.64 16.04
C ASP A 521 -19.13 -24.57 16.20
N SER A 522 -19.75 -24.05 15.13
CA SER A 522 -20.81 -23.05 15.29
C SER A 522 -22.02 -23.68 15.99
N GLU A 523 -22.16 -23.43 17.30
CA GLU A 523 -23.19 -23.95 18.25
C GLU A 523 -24.66 -23.69 17.86
N ALA A 524 -24.94 -23.20 16.64
CA ALA A 524 -26.29 -23.18 16.11
C ALA A 524 -26.61 -24.58 15.58
N SER A 525 -27.38 -25.37 16.33
CA SER A 525 -27.91 -26.66 15.84
C SER A 525 -28.46 -26.46 14.43
N LYS A 526 -28.01 -27.28 13.48
CA LYS A 526 -28.28 -26.99 12.08
C LYS A 526 -29.80 -27.12 11.86
N PRO A 527 -30.47 -26.16 11.20
CA PRO A 527 -31.93 -26.22 11.02
C PRO A 527 -32.44 -27.53 10.43
N PHE A 528 -31.63 -28.17 9.58
CA PHE A 528 -31.97 -29.48 9.01
C PHE A 528 -31.83 -30.63 10.02
N GLU A 529 -30.89 -30.59 10.97
CA GLU A 529 -30.77 -31.59 12.05
C GLU A 529 -32.02 -31.55 12.93
N ARG A 530 -32.48 -30.34 13.33
CA ARG A 530 -33.78 -30.18 14.02
C ARG A 530 -34.97 -30.68 13.19
N TRP A 531 -34.92 -30.48 11.88
CA TRP A 531 -35.97 -30.97 10.98
C TRP A 531 -35.97 -32.50 10.94
N ILE A 532 -34.79 -33.13 10.86
CA ILE A 532 -34.61 -34.58 10.92
C ILE A 532 -35.14 -35.10 12.26
N GLU A 533 -34.75 -34.51 13.40
CA GLU A 533 -35.25 -34.86 14.73
C GLU A 533 -36.78 -34.83 14.80
N ASN A 534 -37.39 -33.70 14.38
CA ASN A 534 -38.84 -33.56 14.39
C ASN A 534 -39.53 -34.61 13.50
N LYS A 535 -38.98 -34.90 12.33
CA LYS A 535 -39.56 -35.88 11.40
C LYS A 535 -39.34 -37.31 11.84
N LEU A 536 -38.20 -37.59 12.42
CA LEU A 536 -37.92 -38.86 13.06
C LEU A 536 -38.92 -39.07 14.22
N GLN A 537 -39.15 -38.08 15.09
CA GLN A 537 -40.18 -38.15 16.15
C GLN A 537 -41.60 -38.38 15.60
N GLU A 538 -41.95 -37.74 14.48
CA GLU A 538 -43.26 -37.89 13.82
C GLU A 538 -43.46 -39.27 13.17
N LEU A 539 -42.43 -39.80 12.49
CA LEU A 539 -42.49 -41.04 11.72
C LEU A 539 -42.04 -42.28 12.51
N GLY A 540 -41.42 -42.08 13.67
CA GLY A 540 -41.06 -43.12 14.63
C GLY A 540 -39.86 -43.98 14.29
N SER A 541 -39.22 -43.81 13.11
CA SER A 541 -37.97 -44.49 12.77
C SER A 541 -37.22 -43.84 11.59
N ALA A 542 -35.92 -44.11 11.50
CA ALA A 542 -35.09 -43.74 10.36
C ALA A 542 -35.56 -44.40 9.06
N GLU A 543 -35.95 -45.68 9.11
CA GLU A 543 -36.45 -46.40 7.93
C GLU A 543 -37.71 -45.74 7.36
N ALA A 544 -38.65 -45.34 8.22
CA ALA A 544 -39.88 -44.67 7.80
C ALA A 544 -39.59 -43.28 7.19
N LEU A 545 -38.65 -42.53 7.75
CA LEU A 545 -38.24 -41.24 7.20
C LEU A 545 -37.52 -41.39 5.85
N ILE A 546 -36.58 -42.33 5.74
CA ILE A 546 -35.87 -42.61 4.49
C ILE A 546 -36.84 -43.04 3.40
N ALA A 547 -37.79 -43.93 3.71
CA ALA A 547 -38.82 -44.36 2.77
C ALA A 547 -39.77 -43.21 2.36
N ALA A 548 -40.12 -42.32 3.30
CA ALA A 548 -40.95 -41.16 3.02
C ALA A 548 -40.24 -40.11 2.15
N LEU A 549 -38.92 -40.01 2.23
CA LEU A 549 -38.09 -39.14 1.39
C LEU A 549 -37.94 -39.67 -0.04
N GLY A 550 -37.97 -40.98 -0.25
CA GLY A 550 -37.93 -41.59 -1.58
C GLY A 550 -36.72 -41.12 -2.40
N ASP A 551 -36.99 -40.48 -3.54
CA ASP A 551 -35.96 -40.00 -4.48
C ASP A 551 -35.26 -38.70 -4.02
N ASP A 552 -35.77 -38.03 -2.98
CA ASP A 552 -35.20 -36.78 -2.46
C ASP A 552 -34.04 -37.00 -1.47
N ILE A 553 -33.63 -38.26 -1.23
CA ILE A 553 -32.55 -38.61 -0.30
C ILE A 553 -31.19 -38.70 -0.99
N ASN A 554 -30.13 -38.19 -0.36
CA ASN A 554 -28.74 -38.44 -0.73
C ASN A 554 -28.02 -39.29 0.33
N GLU A 555 -26.82 -39.77 0.00
CA GLU A 555 -26.05 -40.67 0.87
C GLU A 555 -25.74 -40.01 2.23
N GLU A 556 -25.36 -38.73 2.24
CA GLU A 556 -25.04 -38.02 3.48
C GLU A 556 -26.26 -37.88 4.40
N LEU A 557 -27.43 -37.55 3.85
CA LEU A 557 -28.67 -37.42 4.60
C LEU A 557 -29.12 -38.78 5.16
N ALA A 558 -28.97 -39.86 4.39
CA ALA A 558 -29.28 -41.22 4.86
C ALA A 558 -28.39 -41.63 6.04
N ILE A 559 -27.07 -41.39 5.94
CA ILE A 559 -26.11 -41.66 7.01
C ILE A 559 -26.46 -40.83 8.25
N GLN A 560 -26.83 -39.56 8.08
CA GLN A 560 -27.12 -38.67 9.19
C GLN A 560 -28.45 -39.03 9.89
N ILE A 561 -29.50 -39.36 9.14
CA ILE A 561 -30.78 -39.85 9.70
C ILE A 561 -30.56 -41.11 10.54
N GLN A 562 -29.79 -42.08 10.03
CA GLN A 562 -29.46 -43.29 10.77
C GLN A 562 -28.57 -43.02 11.99
N GLY A 563 -27.64 -42.07 11.88
CA GLY A 563 -26.79 -41.65 13.00
C GLY A 563 -27.60 -41.06 14.15
N MET A 564 -28.51 -40.13 13.84
CA MET A 564 -29.33 -39.44 14.83
C MET A 564 -30.31 -40.38 15.54
N GLU A 565 -30.88 -41.37 14.85
CA GLU A 565 -31.71 -42.40 15.49
C GLU A 565 -30.90 -43.26 16.49
N ARG A 566 -29.65 -43.61 16.14
CA ARG A 566 -28.76 -44.42 17.01
C ARG A 566 -28.31 -43.68 18.26
N GLU A 567 -28.12 -42.37 18.18
CA GLU A 567 -27.69 -41.54 19.31
C GLU A 567 -28.83 -41.21 20.27
N GLY A 568 -30.08 -41.46 19.86
CA GLY A 568 -31.27 -41.11 20.62
C GLY A 568 -31.57 -39.62 20.43
N TRP A 569 -32.55 -39.35 19.57
CA TRP A 569 -33.10 -38.02 19.26
C TRP A 569 -33.39 -37.13 20.47
#